data_AF-A0A381EGF1-F1
#
_entry.id   AF-A0A381EGF1-F1
#
_cell.length_a   1.000
_cell.length_b   1.000
_cell.length_c   1.000
_cell.angle_alpha   90.00
_cell.angle_beta   90.00
_cell.angle_gamma   90.00
#
_symmetry.space_group_name_H-M   'P 1'
#
loop_
_entity.id
_entity.type
_entity.pdbx_description
1 polymer ?
#
loop_
_entity_poly.entity_id
_entity_poly.type
_entity_poly.pdbx_seq_one_letter_code
_entity_poly.pdbx_strand_id
1 'polypeptide(L)'
;MQDLLVNPRIKDKIITLKDYEKLSKPFEFILYGDNILEGISLLNNLTLNDDLLAFYGVVYEPYDSPIYIFRESDHFYAIKICGHYDKWNLPNDVSFIKSFVDLPDYIFYSIQHSKVILAGENTETASVGNSQWQREGRKIAAAKLRVPFIYQTFYSGKDESLDTIREPNALQAYNAILYSARYKSPNLIAYFENNFHGSTTRIRNPIDSQELFIKYIKSVLLSSVNPQFLNTKIKLEKEFFMHIINYLKEGKYSDKKRIVSNEPRIISDLPIMTNSIRQGILRDSENFVNSLMDYIYNNNDDFMAQFDVSSFDFDKLKEWTFYKSYQYLGNLLTFLKLNNNAAKSYISRAKIGFVDSKLTAKFLGDKFRHKKAEIESILISKSSLLLPLRIHKNSNGKLTLSPDPESGEIVAYSELFGYGLDGQKRYKIIGYCFVDTPSDFDFAKKMDTKIYKALANYIDILILNDKEVITSFEISLPIQNNYYPCNLNIAPKNINEEVAIVSTYLNQSTIKAGWNLCFTSLIVATNNDK
;
A
#
# COMPACT_ATOMS: atom_id res chain seq x y z
N MET A 1 -10.75 2.96 -21.05
CA MET A 1 -11.02 4.41 -21.07
C MET A 1 -12.47 4.72 -21.46
N GLN A 2 -12.96 4.26 -22.61
CA GLN A 2 -14.36 4.50 -23.03
C GLN A 2 -15.41 4.05 -22.00
N ASP A 3 -15.34 2.80 -21.55
CA ASP A 3 -16.29 2.26 -20.56
C ASP A 3 -16.21 2.96 -19.19
N LEU A 4 -15.04 3.51 -18.86
CA LEU A 4 -14.82 4.27 -17.63
C LEU A 4 -15.46 5.66 -17.70
N LEU A 5 -15.28 6.35 -18.83
CA LEU A 5 -15.70 7.75 -19.01
C LEU A 5 -17.17 7.87 -19.47
N VAL A 6 -17.75 6.79 -19.98
CA VAL A 6 -19.16 6.71 -20.40
C VAL A 6 -19.96 5.98 -19.33
N ASN A 7 -20.29 6.68 -18.24
CA ASN A 7 -21.19 6.18 -17.20
C ASN A 7 -22.65 6.59 -17.50
N PRO A 8 -23.56 5.65 -17.83
CA PRO A 8 -24.95 5.98 -18.14
C PRO A 8 -25.69 6.72 -17.02
N ARG A 9 -25.32 6.48 -15.75
CA ARG A 9 -25.94 7.16 -14.58
C ARG A 9 -25.54 8.64 -14.48
N ILE A 10 -24.46 9.04 -15.15
CA ILE A 10 -23.93 10.40 -15.11
C ILE A 10 -24.53 11.28 -16.20
N LYS A 11 -24.81 10.71 -17.37
CA LYS A 11 -25.18 11.45 -18.58
C LYS A 11 -26.33 12.44 -18.37
N ASP A 12 -27.35 12.05 -17.61
CA ASP A 12 -28.55 12.87 -17.36
C ASP A 12 -28.47 13.66 -16.02
N LYS A 13 -27.29 13.65 -15.37
CA LYS A 13 -27.03 14.29 -14.07
C LYS A 13 -25.85 15.27 -14.13
N ILE A 14 -25.52 15.77 -15.31
CA ILE A 14 -24.54 16.84 -15.48
C ILE A 14 -25.23 18.17 -15.13
N ILE A 15 -24.66 18.95 -14.21
CA ILE A 15 -25.16 20.27 -13.83
C ILE A 15 -24.12 21.36 -14.09
N THR A 16 -24.57 22.60 -14.24
CA THR A 16 -23.68 23.75 -14.48
C THR A 16 -22.97 24.18 -13.21
N LEU A 17 -21.84 24.87 -13.33
CA LEU A 17 -21.16 25.48 -12.17
C LEU A 17 -22.10 26.45 -11.42
N LYS A 18 -22.91 27.21 -12.16
CA LYS A 18 -23.91 28.13 -11.61
C LYS A 18 -24.98 27.42 -10.77
N ASP A 19 -25.37 26.20 -11.15
CA ASP A 19 -26.34 25.42 -10.36
C ASP A 19 -25.70 24.81 -9.12
N TYR A 20 -24.43 24.41 -9.21
CA TYR A 20 -23.64 24.01 -8.05
C TYR A 20 -23.49 25.16 -7.02
N GLU A 21 -23.21 26.38 -7.47
CA GLU A 21 -23.10 27.57 -6.60
C GLU A 21 -24.39 27.92 -5.86
N LYS A 22 -25.55 27.45 -6.33
CA LYS A 22 -26.85 27.63 -5.67
C LYS A 22 -27.12 26.58 -4.59
N LEU A 23 -26.34 25.50 -4.52
CA LEU A 23 -26.52 24.47 -3.50
C LEU A 23 -26.22 25.05 -2.12
N SER A 24 -26.99 24.64 -1.13
CA SER A 24 -26.72 24.98 0.27
C SER A 24 -25.33 24.46 0.65
N LYS A 25 -24.44 25.38 1.03
CA LYS A 25 -23.04 25.17 1.50
C LYS A 25 -22.63 23.69 1.58
N PRO A 26 -22.16 23.10 0.47
CA PRO A 26 -21.81 21.69 0.44
C PRO A 26 -20.63 21.39 1.37
N PHE A 27 -20.56 20.17 1.87
CA PHE A 27 -19.35 19.66 2.51
C PHE A 27 -18.32 19.33 1.43
N GLU A 28 -17.17 20.01 1.50
CA GLU A 28 -16.19 20.00 0.42
C GLU A 28 -14.99 19.08 0.70
N PHE A 29 -14.66 18.27 -0.30
CA PHE A 29 -13.56 17.32 -0.28
C PHE A 29 -12.73 17.44 -1.56
N ILE A 30 -11.43 17.20 -1.42
CA ILE A 30 -10.52 17.09 -2.55
C ILE A 30 -10.04 15.65 -2.63
N LEU A 31 -10.16 15.05 -3.81
CA LEU A 31 -9.57 13.76 -4.15
C LEU A 31 -8.29 14.00 -4.95
N TYR A 32 -7.15 14.00 -4.26
CA TYR A 32 -5.87 14.01 -4.95
C TYR A 32 -5.60 12.60 -5.50
N GLY A 33 -5.25 12.49 -6.77
CA GLY A 33 -4.97 11.21 -7.41
C GLY A 33 -3.61 11.18 -8.10
N ASP A 34 -3.06 9.98 -8.28
CA ASP A 34 -1.86 9.79 -9.11
C ASP A 34 -2.12 10.28 -10.53
N ASN A 35 -3.30 9.95 -11.06
CA ASN A 35 -3.81 10.49 -12.31
C ASN A 35 -5.32 10.79 -12.20
N ILE A 36 -5.88 11.46 -13.21
CA ILE A 36 -7.29 11.87 -13.18
C ILE A 36 -8.23 10.67 -13.39
N LEU A 37 -7.81 9.66 -14.16
CA LEU A 37 -8.60 8.47 -14.44
C LEU A 37 -8.85 7.62 -13.20
N GLU A 38 -7.88 7.50 -12.29
CA GLU A 38 -8.08 6.82 -11.01
C GLU A 38 -9.14 7.52 -10.16
N GLY A 39 -9.11 8.86 -10.13
CA GLY A 39 -10.13 9.65 -9.44
C GLY A 39 -11.53 9.45 -10.04
N ILE A 40 -11.64 9.49 -11.38
CA ILE A 40 -12.91 9.26 -12.09
C ILE A 40 -13.40 7.83 -11.86
N SER A 41 -12.52 6.83 -11.96
CA SER A 41 -12.83 5.41 -11.73
C SER A 41 -13.45 5.20 -10.36
N LEU A 42 -12.79 5.74 -9.32
CA LEU A 42 -13.25 5.66 -7.95
C LEU A 42 -14.62 6.30 -7.77
N LEU A 43 -14.79 7.55 -8.20
CA LEU A 43 -16.05 8.27 -7.98
C LEU A 43 -17.20 7.71 -8.84
N ASN A 44 -16.91 7.17 -10.03
CA ASN A 44 -17.88 6.45 -10.84
C ASN A 44 -18.39 5.20 -10.12
N ASN A 45 -17.51 4.43 -9.49
CA ASN A 45 -17.92 3.28 -8.67
C ASN A 45 -18.84 3.71 -7.52
N LEU A 46 -18.60 4.86 -6.88
CA LEU A 46 -19.47 5.37 -5.83
C LEU A 46 -20.89 5.73 -6.32
N THR A 47 -21.07 5.99 -7.62
CA THR A 47 -22.40 6.24 -8.22
C THR A 47 -23.23 4.98 -8.44
N LEU A 48 -22.66 3.79 -8.32
CA LEU A 48 -23.34 2.52 -8.63
C LEU A 48 -24.40 2.13 -7.59
N ASN A 49 -24.30 2.68 -6.39
CA ASN A 49 -25.24 2.46 -5.28
C ASN A 49 -25.67 3.84 -4.74
N ASP A 50 -26.91 3.98 -4.27
CA ASP A 50 -27.40 5.21 -3.62
C ASP A 50 -27.54 5.07 -2.09
N ASP A 51 -27.17 3.92 -1.53
CA ASP A 51 -27.06 3.69 -0.09
C ASP A 51 -26.02 4.64 0.53
N LEU A 52 -26.32 5.13 1.73
CA LEU A 52 -25.64 6.19 2.50
C LEU A 52 -25.58 7.58 1.84
N LEU A 53 -25.16 7.65 0.58
CA LEU A 53 -25.01 8.88 -0.21
C LEU A 53 -25.57 8.64 -1.62
N ALA A 54 -26.63 9.35 -1.98
CA ALA A 54 -27.22 9.27 -3.30
C ALA A 54 -26.45 10.15 -4.30
N PHE A 55 -26.22 9.67 -5.52
CA PHE A 55 -25.56 10.50 -6.53
C PHE A 55 -26.50 11.61 -7.03
N TYR A 56 -26.09 12.87 -6.85
CA TYR A 56 -26.89 14.04 -7.23
C TYR A 56 -26.53 14.54 -8.62
N GLY A 57 -25.24 14.77 -8.88
CA GLY A 57 -24.77 15.22 -10.17
C GLY A 57 -23.27 15.45 -10.25
N VAL A 58 -22.81 15.89 -11.41
CA VAL A 58 -21.40 16.21 -11.67
C VAL A 58 -21.27 17.54 -12.39
N VAL A 59 -20.25 18.31 -12.04
CA VAL A 59 -19.83 19.54 -12.72
C VAL A 59 -18.54 19.25 -13.47
N TYR A 60 -18.49 19.57 -14.77
CA TYR A 60 -17.30 19.46 -15.62
C TYR A 60 -16.74 20.82 -16.03
N GLU A 61 -17.09 21.88 -15.30
CA GLU A 61 -16.60 23.24 -15.50
C GLU A 61 -15.69 23.60 -14.31
N PRO A 62 -14.34 23.49 -14.41
CA PRO A 62 -13.54 23.12 -15.58
C PRO A 62 -13.38 21.61 -15.81
N TYR A 63 -13.13 21.20 -17.07
CA TYR A 63 -13.09 19.78 -17.50
C TYR A 63 -11.91 18.99 -16.93
N ASP A 64 -10.92 19.70 -16.40
CA ASP A 64 -9.65 19.16 -15.91
C ASP A 64 -9.72 18.72 -14.45
N SER A 65 -10.80 19.06 -13.75
CA SER A 65 -10.98 18.80 -12.32
C SER A 65 -12.47 18.71 -11.94
N PRO A 66 -13.17 17.66 -12.42
CA PRO A 66 -14.61 17.52 -12.22
C PRO A 66 -14.99 17.45 -10.74
N ILE A 67 -16.19 17.95 -10.43
CA ILE A 67 -16.76 17.95 -9.08
C ILE A 67 -17.95 17.01 -9.05
N TYR A 68 -17.81 15.91 -8.31
CA TYR A 68 -18.91 14.97 -8.08
C TYR A 68 -19.68 15.40 -6.84
N ILE A 69 -21.01 15.35 -6.94
CA ILE A 69 -21.91 15.80 -5.89
C ILE A 69 -22.78 14.63 -5.47
N PHE A 70 -22.71 14.31 -4.19
CA PHE A 70 -23.57 13.33 -3.54
C PHE A 70 -24.49 14.03 -2.53
N ARG A 71 -25.58 13.36 -2.15
CA ARG A 71 -26.58 13.89 -1.24
C ARG A 71 -26.96 12.87 -0.15
N GLU A 72 -27.03 13.35 1.08
CA GLU A 72 -27.69 12.69 2.22
C GLU A 72 -28.81 13.62 2.69
N SER A 73 -30.07 13.23 2.49
CA SER A 73 -31.23 14.08 2.79
C SER A 73 -31.12 15.48 2.12
N ASP A 74 -30.94 16.55 2.90
CA ASP A 74 -30.78 17.94 2.43
C ASP A 74 -29.31 18.43 2.42
N HIS A 75 -28.36 17.56 2.77
CA HIS A 75 -26.93 17.86 2.80
C HIS A 75 -26.24 17.40 1.52
N PHE A 76 -25.39 18.27 0.97
CA PHE A 76 -24.60 17.99 -0.23
C PHE A 76 -23.14 17.75 0.13
N TYR A 77 -22.51 16.81 -0.58
CA TYR A 77 -21.11 16.42 -0.43
C TYR A 77 -20.45 16.57 -1.79
N ALA A 78 -19.56 17.56 -1.92
CA ALA A 78 -18.90 17.91 -3.16
C ALA A 78 -17.43 17.44 -3.13
N ILE A 79 -17.03 16.70 -4.16
CA ILE A 79 -15.71 16.07 -4.25
C ILE A 79 -15.06 16.52 -5.55
N LYS A 80 -14.02 17.36 -5.46
CA LYS A 80 -13.22 17.77 -6.63
C LYS A 80 -12.08 16.79 -6.87
N ILE A 81 -11.94 16.30 -8.10
CA ILE A 81 -10.81 15.47 -8.51
C ILE A 81 -9.61 16.36 -8.87
N CYS A 82 -8.45 16.04 -8.31
CA CYS A 82 -7.16 16.69 -8.57
C CYS A 82 -6.13 15.64 -8.97
N GLY A 83 -6.09 15.30 -10.27
CA GLY A 83 -5.14 14.33 -10.80
C GLY A 83 -3.71 14.87 -10.83
N HIS A 84 -2.73 13.97 -10.76
CA HIS A 84 -1.28 14.26 -10.70
C HIS A 84 -0.90 15.12 -9.50
N TYR A 85 -0.56 14.51 -8.37
CA TYR A 85 -0.17 15.18 -7.13
C TYR A 85 0.78 16.39 -7.32
N ASP A 86 1.78 16.28 -8.20
CA ASP A 86 2.79 17.34 -8.43
C ASP A 86 2.25 18.59 -9.12
N LYS A 87 1.03 18.54 -9.65
CA LYS A 87 0.34 19.66 -10.29
C LYS A 87 -0.35 20.56 -9.28
N TRP A 88 -0.38 20.22 -8.00
CA TRP A 88 -1.13 20.96 -6.99
C TRP A 88 -0.22 21.44 -5.87
N ASN A 89 -0.67 22.47 -5.16
CA ASN A 89 -0.17 22.71 -3.81
C ASN A 89 -0.82 21.66 -2.90
N LEU A 90 -0.01 20.95 -2.13
CA LEU A 90 -0.46 19.82 -1.31
C LEU A 90 -0.41 20.20 0.16
N PRO A 91 -1.48 19.92 0.93
CA PRO A 91 -1.44 19.97 2.39
C PRO A 91 -0.33 19.06 2.94
N ASN A 92 0.17 19.37 4.14
CA ASN A 92 1.29 18.65 4.75
C ASN A 92 1.03 17.14 4.86
N ASP A 93 -0.17 16.74 5.28
CA ASP A 93 -0.56 15.33 5.39
C ASP A 93 -0.55 14.61 4.03
N VAL A 94 -1.05 15.27 2.98
CA VAL A 94 -1.05 14.75 1.61
C VAL A 94 0.38 14.63 1.08
N SER A 95 1.22 15.65 1.32
CA SER A 95 2.65 15.67 0.96
C SER A 95 3.40 14.53 1.66
N PHE A 96 3.14 14.29 2.95
CA PHE A 96 3.72 13.20 3.73
C PHE A 96 3.37 11.84 3.14
N ILE A 97 2.08 11.57 2.93
CA ILE A 97 1.62 10.27 2.41
C ILE A 97 2.23 10.01 1.02
N LYS A 98 2.19 11.01 0.13
CA LYS A 98 2.76 10.93 -1.23
C LYS A 98 4.27 10.65 -1.23
N SER A 99 5.02 11.24 -0.30
CA SER A 99 6.48 11.27 -0.36
C SER A 99 7.19 10.17 0.42
N PHE A 100 6.51 9.49 1.36
CA PHE A 100 7.11 8.58 2.34
C PHE A 100 8.00 7.48 1.72
N VAL A 101 7.44 6.61 0.90
CA VAL A 101 8.19 5.57 0.14
C VAL A 101 7.68 5.54 -1.29
N ASP A 102 6.37 5.46 -1.45
CA ASP A 102 5.68 5.50 -2.72
C ASP A 102 4.32 6.18 -2.56
N LEU A 103 3.78 6.71 -3.65
CA LEU A 103 2.51 7.44 -3.69
C LEU A 103 1.31 6.48 -3.89
N PRO A 104 0.18 6.69 -3.19
CA PRO A 104 -1.06 5.94 -3.43
C PRO A 104 -1.82 6.46 -4.64
N ASP A 105 -2.73 5.63 -5.18
CA ASP A 105 -3.56 6.03 -6.32
C ASP A 105 -4.46 7.23 -5.97
N TYR A 106 -4.94 7.32 -4.72
CA TYR A 106 -5.74 8.45 -4.28
C TYR A 106 -5.67 8.77 -2.76
N ILE A 107 -5.92 10.05 -2.44
CA ILE A 107 -6.02 10.60 -1.07
C ILE A 107 -7.22 11.55 -1.00
N PHE A 108 -8.16 11.27 -0.09
CA PHE A 108 -9.27 12.16 0.25
C PHE A 108 -8.87 13.13 1.35
N TYR A 109 -9.06 14.42 1.08
CA TYR A 109 -8.83 15.51 2.01
C TYR A 109 -10.15 16.23 2.30
N SER A 110 -10.48 16.41 3.58
CA SER A 110 -11.61 17.23 4.03
C SER A 110 -11.15 18.67 4.19
N ILE A 111 -11.76 19.60 3.45
CA ILE A 111 -11.46 21.04 3.58
C ILE A 111 -11.90 21.54 4.96
N GLN A 112 -13.12 21.22 5.36
CA GLN A 112 -13.71 21.66 6.63
C GLN A 112 -12.87 21.27 7.84
N HIS A 113 -12.31 20.05 7.83
CA HIS A 113 -11.49 19.55 8.94
C HIS A 113 -9.99 19.72 8.73
N SER A 114 -9.59 20.26 7.58
CA SER A 114 -8.19 20.47 7.19
C SER A 114 -7.29 19.25 7.43
N LYS A 115 -7.79 18.06 7.06
CA LYS A 115 -7.10 16.79 7.28
C LYS A 115 -7.41 15.77 6.20
N VAL A 116 -6.50 14.82 6.02
CA VAL A 116 -6.76 13.61 5.24
C VAL A 116 -7.71 12.70 6.01
N ILE A 117 -8.68 12.12 5.31
CA ILE A 117 -9.70 11.23 5.91
C ILE A 117 -9.63 9.79 5.40
N LEU A 118 -9.02 9.57 4.23
CA LEU A 118 -8.83 8.26 3.62
C LEU A 118 -7.70 8.33 2.59
N ALA A 119 -6.90 7.28 2.50
CA ALA A 119 -6.05 7.00 1.34
C ALA A 119 -6.39 5.62 0.79
N GLY A 120 -6.06 5.37 -0.47
CA GLY A 120 -6.32 4.05 -1.03
C GLY A 120 -5.65 3.76 -2.35
N GLU A 121 -5.87 2.53 -2.78
CA GLU A 121 -5.24 1.92 -3.93
C GLU A 121 -6.24 0.96 -4.59
N ASN A 122 -6.36 1.04 -5.91
CA ASN A 122 -7.18 0.16 -6.72
C ASN A 122 -6.29 -0.50 -7.77
N THR A 123 -6.28 -1.83 -7.84
CA THR A 123 -5.50 -2.53 -8.86
C THR A 123 -6.42 -3.26 -9.82
N GLU A 124 -6.06 -3.23 -11.11
CA GLU A 124 -6.67 -4.01 -12.18
C GLU A 124 -6.17 -5.46 -12.21
N THR A 125 -5.10 -5.78 -11.48
CA THR A 125 -4.52 -7.12 -11.39
C THR A 125 -4.43 -7.61 -9.96
N ALA A 126 -4.46 -8.92 -9.75
CA ALA A 126 -4.29 -9.47 -8.42
C ALA A 126 -2.87 -9.24 -7.88
N SER A 127 -2.79 -9.04 -6.57
CA SER A 127 -1.54 -8.98 -5.81
C SER A 127 -0.87 -10.36 -5.70
N VAL A 128 -0.24 -10.84 -6.77
CA VAL A 128 0.47 -12.12 -6.80
C VAL A 128 1.92 -11.97 -7.27
N GLY A 129 2.81 -12.78 -6.69
CA GLY A 129 4.23 -12.71 -7.03
C GLY A 129 4.85 -11.37 -6.62
N ASN A 130 5.45 -10.65 -7.58
CA ASN A 130 6.12 -9.38 -7.30
C ASN A 130 5.12 -8.25 -6.98
N SER A 131 3.94 -8.23 -7.59
CA SER A 131 2.98 -7.12 -7.41
C SER A 131 2.42 -7.02 -5.99
N GLN A 132 2.46 -8.13 -5.24
CA GLN A 132 1.92 -8.22 -3.88
C GLN A 132 2.55 -7.24 -2.90
N TRP A 133 3.86 -7.00 -3.02
CA TRP A 133 4.61 -6.22 -2.03
C TRP A 133 4.81 -4.76 -2.42
N GLN A 134 4.68 -4.41 -3.70
CA GLN A 134 4.99 -3.08 -4.24
C GLN A 134 4.26 -1.93 -3.54
N ARG A 135 3.11 -2.20 -2.92
CA ARG A 135 2.19 -1.19 -2.36
C ARG A 135 2.34 -0.97 -0.85
N GLU A 136 3.23 -1.72 -0.18
CA GLU A 136 3.27 -1.74 1.27
C GLU A 136 3.76 -0.40 1.86
N GLY A 137 4.66 0.30 1.17
CA GLY A 137 5.09 1.66 1.55
C GLY A 137 3.94 2.67 1.60
N ARG A 138 3.00 2.58 0.65
CA ARG A 138 1.82 3.46 0.52
C ARG A 138 0.89 3.29 1.73
N LYS A 139 0.67 2.04 2.15
CA LYS A 139 -0.15 1.66 3.31
C LYS A 139 0.40 2.21 4.61
N ILE A 140 1.71 2.07 4.84
CA ILE A 140 2.37 2.54 6.06
C ILE A 140 2.38 4.07 6.15
N ALA A 141 2.52 4.75 5.03
CA ALA A 141 2.49 6.22 5.00
C ALA A 141 1.18 6.77 5.60
N ALA A 142 0.03 6.25 5.17
CA ALA A 142 -1.27 6.61 5.73
C ALA A 142 -1.40 6.19 7.21
N ALA A 143 -0.97 4.96 7.54
CA ALA A 143 -1.07 4.43 8.89
C ALA A 143 -0.29 5.28 9.91
N LYS A 144 0.90 5.77 9.57
CA LYS A 144 1.70 6.67 10.43
C LYS A 144 0.99 7.98 10.78
N LEU A 145 0.09 8.46 9.92
CA LEU A 145 -0.77 9.63 10.17
C LEU A 145 -2.13 9.27 10.80
N ARG A 146 -2.34 8.00 11.15
CA ARG A 146 -3.64 7.46 11.60
C ARG A 146 -4.78 7.72 10.61
N VAL A 147 -4.44 7.72 9.32
CA VAL A 147 -5.39 7.78 8.22
C VAL A 147 -5.74 6.34 7.83
N PRO A 148 -7.04 5.99 7.69
CA PRO A 148 -7.40 4.67 7.21
C PRO A 148 -6.93 4.48 5.76
N PHE A 149 -6.53 3.26 5.43
CA PHE A 149 -6.12 2.88 4.08
C PHE A 149 -7.02 1.76 3.57
N ILE A 150 -7.53 1.86 2.35
CA ILE A 150 -8.26 0.78 1.70
C ILE A 150 -7.56 0.32 0.42
N TYR A 151 -7.31 -0.99 0.34
CA TYR A 151 -6.68 -1.61 -0.81
C TYR A 151 -7.65 -2.53 -1.54
N GLN A 152 -8.11 -2.13 -2.72
CA GLN A 152 -8.90 -2.98 -3.60
C GLN A 152 -7.97 -3.85 -4.45
N THR A 153 -8.15 -5.18 -4.40
CA THR A 153 -7.39 -6.17 -5.17
C THR A 153 -8.27 -7.37 -5.51
N PHE A 154 -7.78 -8.33 -6.28
CA PHE A 154 -8.49 -9.56 -6.61
C PHE A 154 -8.07 -10.76 -5.77
N TYR A 155 -8.98 -11.73 -5.61
CA TYR A 155 -8.69 -13.01 -4.95
C TYR A 155 -7.68 -13.88 -5.70
N SER A 156 -7.61 -13.74 -7.01
CA SER A 156 -6.71 -14.50 -7.88
C SER A 156 -6.31 -13.69 -9.12
N GLY A 157 -5.14 -14.01 -9.66
CA GLY A 157 -4.62 -13.41 -10.88
C GLY A 157 -3.84 -14.42 -11.72
N LYS A 158 -3.76 -14.15 -13.03
CA LYS A 158 -2.92 -14.93 -13.94
C LYS A 158 -1.48 -14.43 -13.85
N ASP A 159 -0.57 -15.31 -13.46
CA ASP A 159 0.87 -15.08 -13.54
C ASP A 159 1.34 -15.44 -14.95
N GLU A 160 1.46 -14.43 -15.81
CA GLU A 160 1.84 -14.61 -17.22
C GLU A 160 3.23 -15.24 -17.38
N SER A 161 4.13 -15.01 -16.43
CA SER A 161 5.49 -15.55 -16.50
C SER A 161 5.56 -17.06 -16.30
N LEU A 162 4.57 -17.61 -15.59
CA LEU A 162 4.48 -19.04 -15.27
C LEU A 162 3.29 -19.72 -15.96
N ASP A 163 2.45 -18.95 -16.65
CA ASP A 163 1.14 -19.37 -17.18
C ASP A 163 0.31 -20.13 -16.14
N THR A 164 0.19 -19.57 -14.93
CA THR A 164 -0.56 -20.19 -13.83
C THR A 164 -1.47 -19.21 -13.11
N ILE A 165 -2.55 -19.72 -12.53
CA ILE A 165 -3.43 -18.94 -11.64
C ILE A 165 -2.86 -18.96 -10.23
N ARG A 166 -2.69 -17.78 -9.64
CA ARG A 166 -2.17 -17.60 -8.28
C ARG A 166 -3.15 -16.82 -7.43
N GLU A 167 -3.09 -17.08 -6.13
CA GLU A 167 -3.78 -16.27 -5.11
C GLU A 167 -2.74 -15.50 -4.28
N PRO A 168 -3.09 -14.33 -3.72
CA PRO A 168 -2.21 -13.61 -2.80
C PRO A 168 -1.74 -14.48 -1.62
N ASN A 169 -0.58 -14.16 -1.08
CA ASN A 169 -0.07 -14.84 0.12
C ASN A 169 -0.82 -14.38 1.38
N ALA A 170 -1.00 -15.26 2.36
CA ALA A 170 -1.66 -14.93 3.63
C ALA A 170 -0.97 -13.78 4.38
N LEU A 171 0.33 -13.58 4.17
CA LEU A 171 1.08 -12.49 4.78
C LEU A 171 0.57 -11.09 4.38
N GLN A 172 -0.02 -10.91 3.20
CA GLN A 172 -0.62 -9.62 2.83
C GLN A 172 -1.81 -9.27 3.74
N ALA A 173 -2.71 -10.24 3.94
CA ALA A 173 -3.85 -10.12 4.83
C ALA A 173 -3.42 -9.96 6.29
N TYR A 174 -2.40 -10.71 6.72
CA TYR A 174 -1.85 -10.58 8.06
C TYR A 174 -1.20 -9.20 8.31
N ASN A 175 -0.46 -8.66 7.33
CA ASN A 175 0.12 -7.33 7.40
C ASN A 175 -0.94 -6.25 7.58
N ALA A 176 -2.08 -6.34 6.89
CA ALA A 176 -3.18 -5.40 7.07
C ALA A 176 -3.69 -5.36 8.53
N ILE A 177 -3.86 -6.52 9.18
CA ILE A 177 -4.21 -6.61 10.61
C ILE A 177 -3.10 -6.00 11.47
N LEU A 178 -1.84 -6.36 11.20
CA LEU A 178 -0.68 -5.88 11.94
C LEU A 178 -0.56 -4.35 11.88
N TYR A 179 -0.69 -3.77 10.70
CA TYR A 179 -0.61 -2.31 10.51
C TYR A 179 -1.76 -1.62 11.21
N SER A 180 -2.96 -2.23 11.15
CA SER A 180 -4.13 -1.71 11.83
C SER A 180 -3.94 -1.62 13.33
N ALA A 181 -3.41 -2.69 13.93
CA ALA A 181 -3.10 -2.72 15.36
C ALA A 181 -1.96 -1.74 15.71
N ARG A 182 -0.79 -1.86 15.05
CA ARG A 182 0.40 -1.06 15.40
C ARG A 182 0.15 0.44 15.35
N TYR A 183 -0.57 0.89 14.32
CA TYR A 183 -0.78 2.31 14.09
C TYR A 183 -2.16 2.80 14.57
N LYS A 184 -2.98 1.91 15.17
CA LYS A 184 -4.35 2.21 15.61
C LYS A 184 -5.16 2.91 14.53
N SER A 185 -5.09 2.38 13.31
CA SER A 185 -5.76 2.95 12.13
C SER A 185 -6.11 1.85 11.13
N PRO A 186 -7.38 1.72 10.69
CA PRO A 186 -7.80 0.65 9.80
C PRO A 186 -6.99 0.57 8.51
N ASN A 187 -6.38 -0.58 8.24
CA ASN A 187 -5.74 -0.94 6.99
C ASN A 187 -6.53 -2.10 6.39
N LEU A 188 -7.33 -1.81 5.38
CA LEU A 188 -8.38 -2.70 4.88
C LEU A 188 -8.01 -3.27 3.51
N ILE A 189 -8.49 -4.48 3.23
CA ILE A 189 -8.36 -5.11 1.92
C ILE A 189 -9.76 -5.46 1.42
N ALA A 190 -10.10 -4.97 0.23
CA ALA A 190 -11.31 -5.31 -0.49
C ALA A 190 -10.97 -6.29 -1.61
N TYR A 191 -11.27 -7.57 -1.40
CA TYR A 191 -11.05 -8.60 -2.42
C TYR A 191 -12.23 -8.67 -3.38
N PHE A 192 -11.95 -8.49 -4.67
CA PHE A 192 -12.88 -8.61 -5.78
C PHE A 192 -12.67 -9.94 -6.51
N GLU A 193 -13.71 -10.43 -7.16
CA GLU A 193 -13.58 -11.54 -8.09
C GLU A 193 -13.12 -11.00 -9.45
N ASN A 194 -12.14 -11.66 -10.07
CA ASN A 194 -11.62 -11.21 -11.36
C ASN A 194 -12.51 -11.72 -12.50
N ASN A 195 -12.48 -11.09 -13.67
CA ASN A 195 -13.39 -11.39 -14.78
C ASN A 195 -12.74 -12.23 -15.90
N PHE A 196 -11.50 -12.71 -15.73
CA PHE A 196 -10.85 -13.59 -16.73
C PHE A 196 -11.21 -15.07 -16.54
N HIS A 197 -11.04 -15.87 -17.59
CA HIS A 197 -11.35 -17.31 -17.57
C HIS A 197 -10.51 -18.08 -16.53
N GLY A 198 -11.18 -18.79 -15.61
CA GLY A 198 -10.53 -19.57 -14.56
C GLY A 198 -10.14 -18.77 -13.31
N SER A 199 -10.41 -17.46 -13.26
CA SER A 199 -10.20 -16.62 -12.07
C SER A 199 -10.91 -17.16 -10.82
N THR A 200 -12.11 -17.72 -10.98
CA THR A 200 -12.85 -18.33 -9.88
C THR A 200 -12.28 -19.67 -9.48
N THR A 201 -11.36 -19.61 -8.53
CA THR A 201 -10.70 -20.79 -7.95
C THR A 201 -11.60 -21.56 -6.99
N ARG A 202 -12.64 -20.91 -6.44
CA ARG A 202 -13.61 -21.45 -5.47
C ARG A 202 -14.81 -20.53 -5.30
N ILE A 203 -15.87 -21.03 -4.67
CA ILE A 203 -17.03 -20.23 -4.24
C ILE A 203 -16.73 -19.60 -2.87
N ARG A 204 -16.93 -18.28 -2.75
CA ARG A 204 -16.75 -17.50 -1.52
C ARG A 204 -18.07 -16.87 -1.07
N ASN A 205 -18.16 -16.55 0.21
CA ASN A 205 -19.27 -15.78 0.77
C ASN A 205 -18.74 -14.63 1.65
N PRO A 206 -18.92 -13.35 1.26
CA PRO A 206 -19.48 -12.92 -0.02
C PRO A 206 -18.54 -13.23 -1.20
N ILE A 207 -19.09 -13.23 -2.43
CA ILE A 207 -18.34 -13.53 -3.66
C ILE A 207 -17.27 -12.47 -3.92
N ASP A 208 -17.60 -11.20 -3.71
CA ASP A 208 -16.69 -10.07 -3.79
C ASP A 208 -17.02 -9.01 -2.72
N SER A 209 -16.17 -7.99 -2.61
CA SER A 209 -16.33 -6.88 -1.66
C SER A 209 -16.67 -5.55 -2.33
N GLN A 210 -17.20 -5.52 -3.56
CA GLN A 210 -17.40 -4.26 -4.30
C GLN A 210 -18.44 -3.36 -3.62
N GLU A 211 -19.57 -3.92 -3.22
CA GLU A 211 -20.60 -3.17 -2.50
C GLU A 211 -20.07 -2.65 -1.15
N LEU A 212 -19.34 -3.48 -0.41
CA LEU A 212 -18.73 -3.11 0.87
C LEU A 212 -17.72 -1.98 0.71
N PHE A 213 -16.89 -2.03 -0.33
CA PHE A 213 -15.93 -0.97 -0.69
C PHE A 213 -16.62 0.37 -0.94
N ILE A 214 -17.70 0.39 -1.74
CA ILE A 214 -18.47 1.59 -2.03
C ILE A 214 -19.10 2.16 -0.75
N LYS A 215 -19.76 1.32 0.06
CA LYS A 215 -20.40 1.74 1.31
C LYS A 215 -19.38 2.31 2.29
N TYR A 216 -18.21 1.70 2.38
CA TYR A 216 -17.18 2.16 3.29
C TYR A 216 -16.68 3.57 2.96
N ILE A 217 -16.31 3.85 1.71
CA ILE A 217 -15.84 5.18 1.32
C ILE A 217 -16.90 6.24 1.62
N LYS A 218 -18.16 5.95 1.29
CA LYS A 218 -19.29 6.82 1.63
C LYS A 218 -19.45 7.04 3.13
N SER A 219 -19.31 5.99 3.94
CA SER A 219 -19.36 6.09 5.39
C SER A 219 -18.19 6.92 5.97
N VAL A 220 -17.02 6.91 5.32
CA VAL A 220 -15.88 7.76 5.72
C VAL A 220 -16.20 9.23 5.44
N LEU A 221 -16.74 9.55 4.26
CA LEU A 221 -17.18 10.91 3.92
C LEU A 221 -18.23 11.40 4.92
N LEU A 222 -19.27 10.60 5.17
CA LEU A 222 -20.35 10.92 6.12
C LEU A 222 -19.84 11.09 7.55
N SER A 223 -19.10 10.12 8.09
CA SER A 223 -18.61 10.15 9.48
C SER A 223 -17.59 11.24 9.73
N SER A 224 -16.91 11.73 8.69
CA SER A 224 -16.02 12.88 8.82
C SER A 224 -16.79 14.15 9.17
N VAL A 225 -18.03 14.29 8.69
CA VAL A 225 -18.88 15.48 8.85
C VAL A 225 -19.90 15.31 9.97
N ASN A 226 -20.58 14.16 10.01
CA ASN A 226 -21.62 13.84 10.98
C ASN A 226 -21.20 12.60 11.80
N PRO A 227 -20.80 12.81 13.09
CA PRO A 227 -20.36 11.73 13.97
C PRO A 227 -21.35 10.59 14.19
N GLN A 228 -22.65 10.78 13.92
CA GLN A 228 -23.66 9.71 14.04
C GLN A 228 -23.36 8.53 13.10
N PHE A 229 -22.70 8.78 11.97
CA PHE A 229 -22.29 7.73 11.02
C PHE A 229 -21.00 7.00 11.42
N LEU A 230 -20.35 7.37 12.54
CA LEU A 230 -19.14 6.70 13.01
C LEU A 230 -19.39 5.21 13.29
N ASN A 231 -20.53 4.87 13.91
CA ASN A 231 -20.88 3.48 14.18
C ASN A 231 -21.09 2.68 12.89
N THR A 232 -21.67 3.30 11.85
CA THR A 232 -21.81 2.69 10.52
C THR A 232 -20.44 2.41 9.91
N LYS A 233 -19.51 3.38 9.96
CA LYS A 233 -18.14 3.20 9.50
C LYS A 233 -17.44 2.05 10.25
N ILE A 234 -17.50 2.04 11.58
CA ILE A 234 -16.90 0.98 12.42
C ILE A 234 -17.48 -0.40 12.09
N LYS A 235 -18.80 -0.49 11.84
CA LYS A 235 -19.44 -1.75 11.42
C LYS A 235 -18.88 -2.25 10.09
N LEU A 236 -18.74 -1.38 9.09
CA LEU A 236 -18.19 -1.77 7.78
C LEU A 236 -16.71 -2.17 7.89
N GLU A 237 -15.93 -1.53 8.77
CA GLU A 237 -14.55 -1.93 9.06
C GLU A 237 -14.46 -3.32 9.72
N LYS A 238 -15.38 -3.63 10.65
CA LYS A 238 -15.52 -4.98 11.20
C LYS A 238 -15.78 -6.03 10.11
N GLU A 239 -16.68 -5.72 9.17
CA GLU A 239 -16.99 -6.61 8.04
C GLU A 239 -15.73 -6.86 7.18
N PHE A 240 -14.93 -5.84 6.89
CA PHE A 240 -13.65 -6.02 6.20
C PHE A 240 -12.66 -6.90 6.97
N PHE A 241 -12.48 -6.67 8.27
CA PHE A 241 -11.59 -7.53 9.06
C PHE A 241 -12.07 -8.97 9.11
N MET A 242 -13.38 -9.21 9.15
CA MET A 242 -13.94 -10.55 9.03
C MET A 242 -13.65 -11.18 7.66
N HIS A 243 -13.72 -10.41 6.56
CA HIS A 243 -13.32 -10.91 5.25
C HIS A 243 -11.83 -11.28 5.19
N ILE A 244 -10.96 -10.44 5.75
CA ILE A 244 -9.52 -10.72 5.87
C ILE A 244 -9.30 -12.01 6.66
N ILE A 245 -9.95 -12.18 7.82
CA ILE A 245 -9.84 -13.40 8.65
C ILE A 245 -10.34 -14.63 7.90
N ASN A 246 -11.47 -14.52 7.19
CA ASN A 246 -12.00 -15.62 6.38
C ASN A 246 -11.00 -16.03 5.30
N TYR A 247 -10.38 -15.06 4.62
CA TYR A 247 -9.32 -15.33 3.65
C TYR A 247 -8.13 -16.07 4.28
N LEU A 248 -7.70 -15.69 5.48
CA LEU A 248 -6.62 -16.38 6.22
C LEU A 248 -6.97 -17.82 6.59
N LYS A 249 -8.26 -18.11 6.85
CA LYS A 249 -8.78 -19.45 7.16
C LYS A 249 -8.89 -20.35 5.94
N GLU A 250 -9.02 -19.80 4.75
CA GLU A 250 -9.12 -20.57 3.52
C GLU A 250 -7.89 -21.43 3.27
N GLY A 251 -8.07 -22.59 2.63
CA GLY A 251 -6.96 -23.37 2.10
C GLY A 251 -6.22 -22.70 0.94
N LYS A 252 -4.94 -22.98 0.77
CA LYS A 252 -4.18 -22.57 -0.43
C LYS A 252 -4.68 -23.29 -1.68
N TYR A 253 -4.90 -22.54 -2.76
CA TYR A 253 -5.17 -23.10 -4.09
C TYR A 253 -3.88 -23.59 -4.76
N SER A 254 -3.97 -24.71 -5.47
CA SER A 254 -2.93 -25.23 -6.35
C SER A 254 -3.46 -25.39 -7.76
N ASP A 255 -3.05 -24.49 -8.65
CA ASP A 255 -3.49 -24.48 -10.05
C ASP A 255 -3.14 -25.78 -10.79
N LYS A 256 -1.91 -26.27 -10.61
CA LYS A 256 -1.44 -27.53 -11.19
C LYS A 256 -2.31 -28.74 -10.84
N LYS A 257 -2.86 -28.75 -9.63
CA LYS A 257 -3.69 -29.85 -9.12
C LYS A 257 -5.18 -29.54 -9.20
N ARG A 258 -5.55 -28.27 -9.42
CA ARG A 258 -6.90 -27.73 -9.28
C ARG A 258 -7.57 -28.12 -7.96
N ILE A 259 -6.80 -28.12 -6.87
CA ILE A 259 -7.30 -28.43 -5.52
C ILE A 259 -7.04 -27.27 -4.57
N VAL A 260 -7.91 -27.18 -3.57
CA VAL A 260 -7.74 -26.32 -2.41
C VAL A 260 -7.27 -27.19 -1.24
N SER A 261 -6.21 -26.79 -0.55
CA SER A 261 -5.75 -27.48 0.66
C SER A 261 -6.82 -27.47 1.75
N ASN A 262 -6.89 -28.52 2.57
CA ASN A 262 -7.77 -28.51 3.75
C ASN A 262 -7.17 -27.70 4.92
N GLU A 263 -5.87 -27.43 4.90
CA GLU A 263 -5.21 -26.64 5.93
C GLU A 263 -5.33 -25.13 5.66
N PRO A 264 -5.70 -24.31 6.65
CA PRO A 264 -5.72 -22.85 6.52
C PRO A 264 -4.40 -22.28 6.00
N ARG A 265 -4.47 -21.40 5.00
CA ARG A 265 -3.31 -20.83 4.30
C ARG A 265 -2.34 -20.17 5.28
N ILE A 266 -2.86 -19.49 6.30
CA ILE A 266 -2.04 -18.78 7.28
C ILE A 266 -1.12 -19.72 8.07
N ILE A 267 -1.52 -20.98 8.32
CA ILE A 267 -0.66 -21.96 9.02
C ILE A 267 0.54 -22.33 8.16
N SER A 268 0.35 -22.41 6.85
CA SER A 268 1.44 -22.73 5.92
C SER A 268 2.33 -21.52 5.59
N ASP A 269 1.76 -20.31 5.56
CA ASP A 269 2.47 -19.07 5.22
C ASP A 269 3.20 -18.44 6.40
N LEU A 270 2.63 -18.57 7.61
CA LEU A 270 3.19 -18.02 8.86
C LEU A 270 3.05 -19.03 10.01
N PRO A 271 3.78 -20.17 9.97
CA PRO A 271 3.63 -21.24 10.97
C PRO A 271 4.10 -20.85 12.38
N ILE A 272 4.85 -19.76 12.50
CA ILE A 272 5.45 -19.30 13.76
C ILE A 272 4.53 -18.38 14.58
N MET A 273 3.26 -18.22 14.22
CA MET A 273 2.31 -17.50 15.08
C MET A 273 2.22 -18.17 16.46
N THR A 274 2.05 -17.33 17.48
CA THR A 274 1.75 -17.83 18.84
C THR A 274 0.41 -18.56 18.86
N ASN A 275 0.19 -19.39 19.87
CA ASN A 275 -1.07 -20.11 19.99
C ASN A 275 -2.26 -19.15 20.21
N SER A 276 -2.10 -18.06 20.94
CA SER A 276 -3.19 -17.10 21.17
C SER A 276 -3.68 -16.46 19.87
N ILE A 277 -2.75 -15.94 19.05
CA ILE A 277 -3.07 -15.39 17.72
C ILE A 277 -3.73 -16.46 16.85
N ARG A 278 -3.17 -17.67 16.83
CA ARG A 278 -3.71 -18.78 16.04
C ARG A 278 -5.16 -19.11 16.45
N GLN A 279 -5.46 -19.18 17.75
CA GLN A 279 -6.82 -19.46 18.22
C GLN A 279 -7.76 -18.29 17.93
N GLY A 280 -7.32 -17.05 18.15
CA GLY A 280 -8.09 -15.85 17.83
C GLY A 280 -8.48 -15.80 16.36
N ILE A 281 -7.53 -16.02 15.44
CA ILE A 281 -7.82 -16.02 14.01
C ILE A 281 -8.68 -17.22 13.61
N LEU A 282 -8.35 -18.44 14.04
CA LEU A 282 -8.99 -19.65 13.48
C LEU A 282 -10.30 -20.05 14.16
N ARG A 283 -10.45 -19.78 15.46
CA ARG A 283 -11.58 -20.25 16.27
C ARG A 283 -12.41 -19.13 16.86
N ASP A 284 -11.77 -18.06 17.35
CA ASP A 284 -12.42 -16.99 18.10
C ASP A 284 -12.39 -15.64 17.35
N SER A 285 -12.74 -15.70 16.06
CA SER A 285 -12.53 -14.57 15.13
C SER A 285 -13.34 -13.34 15.47
N GLU A 286 -14.55 -13.53 15.98
CA GLU A 286 -15.43 -12.43 16.34
C GLU A 286 -14.87 -11.63 17.51
N ASN A 287 -14.43 -12.32 18.58
CA ASN A 287 -13.75 -11.68 19.70
C ASN A 287 -12.43 -11.03 19.26
N PHE A 288 -11.65 -11.71 18.41
CA PHE A 288 -10.42 -11.14 17.86
C PHE A 288 -10.67 -9.82 17.14
N VAL A 289 -11.66 -9.77 16.23
CA VAL A 289 -12.01 -8.55 15.48
C VAL A 289 -12.61 -7.49 16.39
N ASN A 290 -13.50 -7.84 17.32
CA ASN A 290 -14.06 -6.88 18.26
C ASN A 290 -12.98 -6.24 19.13
N SER A 291 -12.08 -7.05 19.69
CA SER A 291 -10.92 -6.58 20.47
C SER A 291 -10.01 -5.67 19.65
N LEU A 292 -9.75 -6.00 18.37
CA LEU A 292 -8.96 -5.15 17.47
C LEU A 292 -9.63 -3.78 17.26
N MET A 293 -10.95 -3.77 17.03
CA MET A 293 -11.68 -2.52 16.83
C MET A 293 -11.71 -1.65 18.08
N ASP A 294 -11.90 -2.27 19.25
CA ASP A 294 -11.82 -1.56 20.53
C ASP A 294 -10.42 -1.01 20.79
N TYR A 295 -9.37 -1.73 20.39
CA TYR A 295 -8.01 -1.23 20.49
C TYR A 295 -7.76 -0.03 19.56
N ILE A 296 -8.30 -0.05 18.34
CA ILE A 296 -8.19 1.05 17.37
C ILE A 296 -8.93 2.31 17.85
N TYR A 297 -10.19 2.16 18.29
CA TYR A 297 -11.07 3.30 18.56
C TYR A 297 -11.11 3.74 20.03
N ASN A 298 -10.99 2.79 20.96
CA ASN A 298 -11.15 3.03 22.39
C ASN A 298 -9.81 2.97 23.16
N ASN A 299 -8.69 2.68 22.48
CA ASN A 299 -7.38 2.45 23.09
C ASN A 299 -7.40 1.38 24.19
N ASN A 300 -8.26 0.36 24.06
CA ASN A 300 -8.25 -0.76 24.98
C ASN A 300 -7.09 -1.72 24.64
N ASP A 301 -6.05 -1.72 25.47
CA ASP A 301 -4.83 -2.51 25.27
C ASP A 301 -5.03 -4.03 25.45
N ASP A 302 -6.25 -4.49 25.78
CA ASP A 302 -6.63 -5.91 25.85
C ASP A 302 -6.25 -6.69 24.58
N PHE A 303 -6.38 -6.08 23.40
CA PHE A 303 -5.97 -6.72 22.15
C PHE A 303 -4.47 -7.02 22.14
N MET A 304 -3.62 -6.10 22.60
CA MET A 304 -2.18 -6.32 22.66
C MET A 304 -1.83 -7.39 23.71
N ALA A 305 -2.54 -7.40 24.84
CA ALA A 305 -2.32 -8.40 25.89
C ALA A 305 -2.70 -9.83 25.45
N GLN A 306 -3.81 -9.98 24.71
CA GLN A 306 -4.32 -11.29 24.29
C GLN A 306 -3.75 -11.75 22.94
N PHE A 307 -3.61 -10.82 22.01
CA PHE A 307 -3.37 -11.08 20.59
C PHE A 307 -2.25 -10.17 20.03
N ASP A 308 -1.08 -10.09 20.68
CA ASP A 308 0.07 -9.38 20.10
C ASP A 308 0.49 -10.00 18.76
N VAL A 309 -0.11 -9.51 17.66
CA VAL A 309 0.12 -9.99 16.28
C VAL A 309 1.54 -9.69 15.77
N SER A 310 2.38 -8.99 16.54
CA SER A 310 3.81 -8.83 16.27
C SER A 310 4.69 -9.84 17.01
N SER A 311 4.09 -10.72 17.83
CA SER A 311 4.78 -11.76 18.60
C SER A 311 4.82 -13.09 17.86
N PHE A 312 5.95 -13.80 17.97
CA PHE A 312 6.20 -15.05 17.26
C PHE A 312 6.78 -16.11 18.18
N ASP A 313 6.45 -17.36 17.88
CA ASP A 313 6.99 -18.56 18.49
C ASP A 313 8.32 -18.92 17.81
N PHE A 314 9.42 -18.43 18.40
CA PHE A 314 10.77 -18.59 17.87
C PHE A 314 11.25 -20.05 17.86
N ASP A 315 10.64 -20.94 18.65
CA ASP A 315 10.98 -22.37 18.67
C ASP A 315 10.51 -23.09 17.40
N LYS A 316 9.51 -22.54 16.72
CA LYS A 316 9.03 -23.06 15.43
C LYS A 316 9.87 -22.61 14.22
N LEU A 317 10.87 -21.76 14.42
CA LEU A 317 11.74 -21.32 13.33
C LEU A 317 12.54 -22.50 12.76
N LYS A 318 12.68 -22.53 11.44
CA LYS A 318 13.42 -23.57 10.71
C LYS A 318 14.78 -23.03 10.27
N GLU A 319 15.77 -23.91 10.12
CA GLU A 319 17.05 -23.52 9.50
C GLU A 319 16.79 -22.87 8.13
N TRP A 320 17.36 -21.69 7.92
CA TRP A 320 17.18 -20.93 6.70
C TRP A 320 18.26 -21.30 5.68
N THR A 321 17.84 -21.89 4.57
CA THR A 321 18.77 -22.49 3.59
C THR A 321 18.68 -21.87 2.20
N PHE A 322 17.67 -21.03 1.95
CA PHE A 322 17.32 -20.57 0.61
C PHE A 322 18.44 -19.80 -0.10
N TYR A 323 19.24 -19.05 0.65
CA TYR A 323 20.30 -18.20 0.09
C TYR A 323 21.72 -18.78 0.23
N LYS A 324 21.87 -20.05 0.62
CA LYS A 324 23.20 -20.66 0.84
C LYS A 324 24.05 -20.75 -0.43
N SER A 325 23.42 -20.83 -1.60
CA SER A 325 24.13 -20.92 -2.89
C SER A 325 24.62 -19.58 -3.43
N TYR A 326 24.24 -18.45 -2.82
CA TYR A 326 24.67 -17.13 -3.24
C TYR A 326 26.00 -16.82 -2.59
N GLN A 327 27.05 -16.55 -3.37
CA GLN A 327 28.44 -16.47 -2.89
C GLN A 327 28.62 -15.65 -1.61
N TYR A 328 28.15 -14.41 -1.60
CA TYR A 328 28.36 -13.46 -0.50
C TYR A 328 27.55 -13.82 0.76
N LEU A 329 26.24 -14.00 0.58
CA LEU A 329 25.32 -14.32 1.65
C LEU A 329 25.56 -15.75 2.20
N GLY A 330 25.89 -16.69 1.32
CA GLY A 330 26.22 -18.08 1.64
C GLY A 330 27.45 -18.20 2.54
N ASN A 331 28.45 -17.34 2.38
CA ASN A 331 29.61 -17.27 3.27
C ASN A 331 29.22 -16.88 4.70
N LEU A 332 28.36 -15.86 4.86
CA LEU A 332 27.83 -15.47 6.17
C LEU A 332 27.00 -16.61 6.78
N LEU A 333 26.09 -17.22 6.02
CA LEU A 333 25.25 -18.31 6.51
C LEU A 333 26.08 -19.55 6.91
N THR A 334 27.15 -19.84 6.17
CA THR A 334 28.08 -20.93 6.49
C THR A 334 28.88 -20.62 7.75
N PHE A 335 29.39 -19.38 7.89
CA PHE A 335 30.08 -18.93 9.09
C PHE A 335 29.21 -19.08 10.34
N LEU A 336 27.95 -18.64 10.27
CA LEU A 336 26.98 -18.77 11.36
C LEU A 336 26.74 -20.24 11.73
N LYS A 337 26.60 -21.11 10.72
CA LYS A 337 26.41 -22.56 10.94
C LYS A 337 27.62 -23.22 11.58
N LEU A 338 28.84 -22.89 11.15
CA LEU A 338 30.08 -23.43 11.73
C LEU A 338 30.31 -22.99 13.18
N ASN A 339 29.69 -21.87 13.59
CA ASN A 339 29.69 -21.38 14.98
C ASN A 339 28.43 -21.81 15.77
N ASN A 340 27.79 -22.93 15.37
CA ASN A 340 26.62 -23.52 16.02
C ASN A 340 25.40 -22.58 16.17
N ASN A 341 25.29 -21.54 15.34
CA ASN A 341 24.21 -20.56 15.37
C ASN A 341 23.66 -20.33 13.97
N ALA A 342 23.26 -21.41 13.30
CA ALA A 342 22.69 -21.33 11.96
C ALA A 342 21.51 -20.34 11.90
N ALA A 343 21.46 -19.52 10.86
CA ALA A 343 20.35 -18.61 10.62
C ALA A 343 19.03 -19.37 10.52
N LYS A 344 17.95 -18.78 11.04
CA LYS A 344 16.62 -19.40 11.06
C LYS A 344 15.56 -18.49 10.46
N SER A 345 14.45 -19.06 9.99
CA SER A 345 13.33 -18.27 9.47
C SER A 345 11.98 -18.97 9.67
N TYR A 346 10.90 -18.23 9.41
CA TYR A 346 9.52 -18.69 9.58
C TYR A 346 9.18 -19.86 8.66
N ILE A 347 9.83 -19.95 7.50
CA ILE A 347 9.83 -21.12 6.61
C ILE A 347 11.23 -21.28 5.98
N SER A 348 11.58 -22.49 5.52
CA SER A 348 12.92 -22.77 4.96
C SER A 348 13.26 -21.92 3.72
N ARG A 349 12.25 -21.62 2.90
CA ARG A 349 12.34 -20.79 1.68
C ARG A 349 11.80 -19.37 1.89
N ALA A 350 12.00 -18.80 3.08
CA ALA A 350 11.60 -17.44 3.40
C ALA A 350 12.50 -16.39 2.72
N LYS A 351 11.96 -15.18 2.59
CA LYS A 351 12.68 -14.00 2.09
C LYS A 351 13.63 -13.37 3.09
N ILE A 352 13.45 -13.64 4.38
CA ILE A 352 14.25 -13.06 5.47
C ILE A 352 14.76 -14.17 6.39
N GLY A 353 15.75 -13.86 7.22
CA GLY A 353 16.22 -14.76 8.28
C GLY A 353 16.62 -14.01 9.55
N PHE A 354 16.48 -14.66 10.69
CA PHE A 354 17.03 -14.24 11.97
C PHE A 354 18.45 -14.76 12.12
N VAL A 355 19.36 -13.88 12.50
CA VAL A 355 20.80 -14.17 12.69
C VAL A 355 21.26 -13.73 14.06
N ASP A 356 22.30 -14.38 14.58
CA ASP A 356 22.99 -13.93 15.79
C ASP A 356 23.74 -12.62 15.51
N SER A 357 23.43 -11.56 16.25
CA SER A 357 23.97 -10.23 15.97
C SER A 357 25.47 -10.16 16.21
N LYS A 358 25.98 -10.80 17.28
CA LYS A 358 27.40 -10.72 17.66
C LYS A 358 28.28 -11.47 16.67
N LEU A 359 27.86 -12.66 16.26
CA LEU A 359 28.58 -13.42 15.23
C LEU A 359 28.51 -12.72 13.88
N THR A 360 27.36 -12.13 13.53
CA THR A 360 27.22 -11.35 12.30
C THR A 360 28.11 -10.10 12.33
N ALA A 361 28.15 -9.38 13.46
CA ALA A 361 29.02 -8.23 13.67
C ALA A 361 30.50 -8.61 13.54
N LYS A 362 30.92 -9.74 14.13
CA LYS A 362 32.28 -10.27 13.97
C LYS A 362 32.61 -10.54 12.50
N PHE A 363 31.75 -11.29 11.81
CA PHE A 363 31.96 -11.62 10.39
C PHE A 363 32.08 -10.36 9.52
N LEU A 364 31.15 -9.41 9.69
CA LEU A 364 31.13 -8.17 8.92
C LEU A 364 32.27 -7.22 9.33
N GLY A 365 32.61 -7.15 10.61
CA GLY A 365 33.70 -6.31 11.12
C GLY A 365 35.09 -6.80 10.69
N ASP A 366 35.29 -8.11 10.60
CA ASP A 366 36.54 -8.69 10.08
C ASP A 366 36.69 -8.41 8.57
N LYS A 367 35.57 -8.35 7.86
CA LYS A 367 35.50 -8.05 6.42
C LYS A 367 35.65 -6.55 6.12
N PHE A 368 34.89 -5.72 6.81
CA PHE A 368 34.87 -4.26 6.65
C PHE A 368 35.60 -3.60 7.81
N ARG A 369 36.90 -3.87 7.96
CA ARG A 369 37.71 -3.43 9.11
C ARG A 369 37.62 -1.92 9.39
N HIS A 370 37.54 -1.11 8.34
CA HIS A 370 37.41 0.35 8.42
C HIS A 370 36.07 0.81 9.04
N LYS A 371 35.05 -0.05 9.08
CA LYS A 371 33.71 0.18 9.63
C LYS A 371 33.38 -0.73 10.82
N LYS A 372 34.36 -1.48 11.33
CA LYS A 372 34.17 -2.48 12.38
C LYS A 372 33.49 -1.93 13.63
N ALA A 373 34.02 -0.84 14.19
CA ALA A 373 33.48 -0.24 15.41
C ALA A 373 32.02 0.22 15.23
N GLU A 374 31.69 0.76 14.07
CA GLU A 374 30.33 1.20 13.74
C GLU A 374 29.37 0.01 13.63
N ILE A 375 29.76 -1.04 12.90
CA ILE A 375 28.97 -2.28 12.77
C ILE A 375 28.71 -2.92 14.13
N GLU A 376 29.75 -3.07 14.96
CA GLU A 376 29.65 -3.64 16.30
C GLU A 376 28.78 -2.78 17.23
N SER A 377 28.81 -1.46 17.08
CA SER A 377 27.95 -0.54 17.85
C SER A 377 26.47 -0.62 17.48
N ILE A 378 26.15 -0.97 16.22
CA ILE A 378 24.77 -1.14 15.76
C ILE A 378 24.23 -2.50 16.18
N LEU A 379 25.01 -3.58 16.00
CA LEU A 379 24.60 -4.97 16.21
C LEU A 379 24.80 -5.47 17.66
N ILE A 380 24.23 -4.74 18.61
CA ILE A 380 24.38 -5.01 20.06
C ILE A 380 23.37 -6.01 20.63
N SER A 381 22.25 -6.24 19.94
CA SER A 381 21.18 -7.13 20.39
C SER A 381 21.60 -8.61 20.34
N LYS A 382 20.78 -9.51 20.88
CA LYS A 382 21.03 -10.96 20.74
C LYS A 382 20.84 -11.42 19.30
N SER A 383 19.79 -10.90 18.65
CA SER A 383 19.43 -11.29 17.29
C SER A 383 19.14 -10.08 16.42
N SER A 384 19.33 -10.25 15.12
CA SER A 384 19.08 -9.27 14.08
C SER A 384 18.31 -9.92 12.93
N LEU A 385 17.63 -9.09 12.15
CA LEU A 385 16.97 -9.49 10.93
C LEU A 385 17.93 -9.32 9.75
N LEU A 386 18.10 -10.36 8.95
CA LEU A 386 18.86 -10.34 7.72
C LEU A 386 17.90 -10.42 6.53
N LEU A 387 17.92 -9.37 5.71
CA LEU A 387 17.05 -9.19 4.56
C LEU A 387 17.91 -9.15 3.28
N PRO A 388 17.95 -10.23 2.48
CA PRO A 388 18.62 -10.26 1.20
C PRO A 388 17.95 -9.29 0.22
N LEU A 389 18.77 -8.49 -0.45
CA LEU A 389 18.32 -7.41 -1.33
C LEU A 389 18.75 -7.62 -2.77
N ARG A 390 17.85 -7.25 -3.69
CA ARG A 390 18.11 -7.22 -5.12
C ARG A 390 17.95 -5.80 -5.68
N ILE A 391 18.77 -4.87 -5.18
CA ILE A 391 18.67 -3.45 -5.56
C ILE A 391 18.99 -3.18 -7.04
N HIS A 392 19.67 -4.10 -7.73
CA HIS A 392 19.99 -4.00 -9.15
C HIS A 392 19.49 -5.23 -9.92
N LYS A 393 19.07 -5.03 -11.16
CA LYS A 393 18.73 -6.10 -12.11
C LYS A 393 19.37 -5.84 -13.46
N ASN A 394 19.73 -6.90 -14.17
CA ASN A 394 20.20 -6.77 -15.53
C ASN A 394 19.01 -6.44 -16.46
N SER A 395 19.11 -5.32 -17.18
CA SER A 395 18.14 -4.88 -18.17
C SER A 395 18.90 -4.36 -19.37
N ASN A 396 18.62 -4.92 -20.55
CA ASN A 396 19.28 -4.56 -21.81
C ASN A 396 20.82 -4.59 -21.73
N GLY A 397 21.39 -5.57 -21.03
CA GLY A 397 22.83 -5.75 -20.88
C GLY A 397 23.50 -4.82 -19.87
N LYS A 398 22.74 -4.01 -19.13
CA LYS A 398 23.24 -3.13 -18.07
C LYS A 398 22.57 -3.42 -16.73
N LEU A 399 23.32 -3.28 -15.65
CA LEU A 399 22.76 -3.31 -14.30
C LEU A 399 22.02 -2.00 -14.03
N THR A 400 20.71 -2.09 -13.84
CA THR A 400 19.81 -0.97 -13.56
C THR A 400 19.21 -1.10 -12.17
N LEU A 401 18.90 0.02 -11.52
CA LEU A 401 18.20 0.03 -10.24
C LEU A 401 16.85 -0.69 -10.35
N SER A 402 16.55 -1.59 -9.41
CA SER A 402 15.29 -2.31 -9.31
C SER A 402 14.54 -1.83 -8.08
N PRO A 403 13.60 -0.86 -8.23
CA PRO A 403 12.82 -0.40 -7.09
C PRO A 403 11.70 -1.38 -6.71
N ASP A 404 11.18 -2.13 -7.68
CA ASP A 404 10.02 -3.00 -7.53
C ASP A 404 10.34 -4.46 -7.88
N PRO A 405 9.96 -5.42 -7.02
CA PRO A 405 9.18 -5.26 -5.78
C PRO A 405 9.99 -4.91 -4.53
N GLU A 406 11.30 -4.66 -4.68
CA GLU A 406 12.24 -4.68 -3.57
C GLU A 406 11.97 -3.64 -2.47
N SER A 407 11.54 -2.42 -2.84
CA SER A 407 11.18 -1.36 -1.88
C SER A 407 10.01 -1.80 -0.99
N GLY A 408 8.99 -2.41 -1.60
CA GLY A 408 7.84 -2.97 -0.92
C GLY A 408 8.17 -4.14 0.00
N GLU A 409 9.05 -5.05 -0.43
CA GLU A 409 9.52 -6.18 0.39
C GLU A 409 10.27 -5.69 1.64
N ILE A 410 11.10 -4.65 1.52
CA ILE A 410 11.78 -4.03 2.67
C ILE A 410 10.75 -3.57 3.68
N VAL A 411 9.74 -2.79 3.27
CA VAL A 411 8.69 -2.28 4.16
C VAL A 411 7.93 -3.44 4.80
N ALA A 412 7.43 -4.37 3.99
CA ALA A 412 6.57 -5.47 4.43
C ALA A 412 7.22 -6.32 5.51
N TYR A 413 8.43 -6.81 5.24
CA TYR A 413 9.12 -7.73 6.14
C TYR A 413 9.75 -7.02 7.33
N SER A 414 10.19 -5.77 7.16
CA SER A 414 10.67 -4.98 8.28
C SER A 414 9.55 -4.69 9.26
N GLU A 415 8.38 -4.23 8.79
CA GLU A 415 7.21 -4.03 9.64
C GLU A 415 6.71 -5.34 10.27
N LEU A 416 6.72 -6.46 9.53
CA LEU A 416 6.23 -7.74 10.05
C LEU A 416 7.11 -8.29 11.18
N PHE A 417 8.43 -8.26 11.01
CA PHE A 417 9.36 -8.97 11.90
C PHE A 417 10.24 -8.06 12.75
N GLY A 418 10.43 -6.81 12.35
CA GLY A 418 11.37 -5.87 12.96
C GLY A 418 10.80 -4.99 14.08
N TYR A 419 9.47 -4.84 14.18
CA TYR A 419 8.82 -3.85 15.06
C TYR A 419 7.72 -4.48 15.93
N GLY A 420 7.55 -3.98 17.15
CA GLY A 420 6.43 -4.30 18.03
C GLY A 420 5.15 -3.55 17.68
N LEU A 421 4.05 -3.89 18.36
CA LEU A 421 2.79 -3.13 18.27
C LEU A 421 2.87 -1.74 18.88
N ASP A 422 3.82 -1.51 19.78
CA ASP A 422 4.18 -0.20 20.34
C ASP A 422 4.96 0.69 19.35
N GLY A 423 5.23 0.19 18.14
CA GLY A 423 6.02 0.87 17.12
C GLY A 423 7.53 0.86 17.39
N GLN A 424 7.99 0.24 18.48
CA GLN A 424 9.40 0.17 18.82
C GLN A 424 10.11 -0.88 17.97
N LYS A 425 11.31 -0.54 17.49
CA LYS A 425 12.14 -1.46 16.72
C LYS A 425 12.72 -2.53 17.65
N ARG A 426 12.31 -3.79 17.44
CA ARG A 426 12.74 -4.96 18.23
C ARG A 426 14.06 -5.54 17.73
N TYR A 427 14.33 -5.44 16.43
CA TYR A 427 15.51 -6.01 15.80
C TYR A 427 16.20 -5.00 14.88
N LYS A 428 17.53 -5.01 14.92
CA LYS A 428 18.33 -4.36 13.88
C LYS A 428 18.18 -5.13 12.58
N ILE A 429 18.07 -4.40 11.47
CA ILE A 429 17.79 -4.92 10.14
C ILE A 429 19.01 -4.69 9.25
N ILE A 430 19.55 -5.80 8.75
CA ILE A 430 20.69 -5.84 7.85
C ILE A 430 20.16 -6.11 6.45
N GLY A 431 20.27 -5.12 5.57
CA GLY A 431 20.05 -5.27 4.14
C GLY A 431 21.30 -5.79 3.46
N TYR A 432 21.25 -6.96 2.83
CA TYR A 432 22.43 -7.55 2.19
C TYR A 432 22.18 -7.79 0.71
N CYS A 433 22.78 -6.96 -0.15
CA CYS A 433 22.66 -7.12 -1.59
C CYS A 433 23.40 -8.37 -2.06
N PHE A 434 22.69 -9.26 -2.74
CA PHE A 434 23.22 -10.54 -3.23
C PHE A 434 23.45 -10.59 -4.75
N VAL A 435 23.26 -9.46 -5.44
CA VAL A 435 23.41 -9.27 -6.89
C VAL A 435 24.25 -8.05 -7.17
N ASP A 436 25.19 -8.13 -8.11
CA ASP A 436 26.20 -7.10 -8.36
C ASP A 436 25.71 -5.63 -8.40
N THR A 437 26.56 -4.73 -7.94
CA THR A 437 26.38 -3.28 -7.97
C THR A 437 27.21 -2.69 -9.11
N PRO A 438 26.66 -1.78 -9.93
CA PRO A 438 27.42 -1.03 -10.93
C PRO A 438 28.65 -0.34 -10.30
N SER A 439 29.77 -0.31 -11.00
CA SER A 439 31.01 0.30 -10.49
C SER A 439 30.90 1.81 -10.24
N ASP A 440 30.00 2.48 -10.95
CA ASP A 440 29.70 3.91 -10.88
C ASP A 440 28.45 4.21 -10.03
N PHE A 441 27.93 3.22 -9.30
CA PHE A 441 26.76 3.40 -8.46
C PHE A 441 27.07 4.32 -7.27
N ASP A 442 26.35 5.43 -7.22
CA ASP A 442 26.38 6.39 -6.12
C ASP A 442 25.05 6.34 -5.38
N PHE A 443 25.06 5.77 -4.17
CA PHE A 443 23.87 5.59 -3.34
C PHE A 443 23.25 6.93 -2.92
N ALA A 444 24.07 7.95 -2.64
CA ALA A 444 23.60 9.27 -2.21
C ALA A 444 22.80 9.98 -3.32
N LYS A 445 23.17 9.77 -4.60
CA LYS A 445 22.40 10.33 -5.75
C LYS A 445 21.04 9.67 -5.98
N LYS A 446 20.61 8.71 -5.15
CA LYS A 446 19.34 7.99 -5.30
C LYS A 446 18.29 8.35 -4.25
N MET A 447 18.51 9.41 -3.48
CA MET A 447 17.64 9.81 -2.35
C MET A 447 16.14 9.85 -2.66
N ASP A 448 15.76 10.34 -3.84
CA ASP A 448 14.35 10.48 -4.21
C ASP A 448 13.68 9.20 -4.71
N THR A 449 14.46 8.12 -4.88
CA THR A 449 13.92 6.83 -5.37
C THR A 449 13.19 6.06 -4.26
N LYS A 450 12.13 5.33 -4.63
CA LYS A 450 11.34 4.51 -3.70
C LYS A 450 12.20 3.52 -2.90
N ILE A 451 13.18 2.91 -3.56
CA ILE A 451 14.10 1.95 -2.92
C ILE A 451 15.00 2.61 -1.90
N TYR A 452 15.55 3.79 -2.19
CA TYR A 452 16.35 4.53 -1.21
C TYR A 452 15.51 4.90 0.00
N LYS A 453 14.31 5.44 -0.21
CA LYS A 453 13.40 5.80 0.88
C LYS A 453 13.06 4.59 1.77
N ALA A 454 12.79 3.43 1.17
CA ALA A 454 12.57 2.20 1.93
C ALA A 454 13.82 1.78 2.72
N LEU A 455 15.02 1.84 2.11
CA LEU A 455 16.27 1.53 2.79
C LEU A 455 16.51 2.48 3.98
N ALA A 456 16.41 3.79 3.76
CA ALA A 456 16.64 4.82 4.76
C ALA A 456 15.68 4.75 5.95
N ASN A 457 14.43 4.32 5.74
CA ASN A 457 13.45 4.19 6.81
C ASN A 457 13.62 2.91 7.66
N TYR A 458 14.17 1.84 7.10
CA TYR A 458 14.08 0.51 7.72
C TYR A 458 15.42 -0.19 7.98
N ILE A 459 16.42 0.01 7.12
CA ILE A 459 17.70 -0.70 7.21
C ILE A 459 18.66 0.05 8.14
N ASP A 460 19.28 -0.68 9.08
CA ASP A 460 20.34 -0.12 9.93
C ASP A 460 21.74 -0.32 9.33
N ILE A 461 21.94 -1.42 8.60
CA ILE A 461 23.19 -1.73 7.90
C ILE A 461 22.86 -2.24 6.50
N LEU A 462 23.34 -1.56 5.47
CA LEU A 462 23.23 -1.97 4.08
C LEU A 462 24.61 -2.43 3.57
N ILE A 463 24.66 -3.63 3.01
CA ILE A 463 25.86 -4.19 2.37
C ILE A 463 25.62 -4.25 0.87
N LEU A 464 26.48 -3.60 0.09
CA LEU A 464 26.44 -3.58 -1.37
C LEU A 464 27.43 -4.61 -1.94
N ASN A 465 26.97 -5.86 -2.13
CA ASN A 465 27.73 -6.97 -2.74
C ASN A 465 29.15 -7.11 -2.23
N ASP A 466 29.30 -7.05 -0.91
CA ASP A 466 30.60 -7.19 -0.24
C ASP A 466 31.65 -6.12 -0.51
N LYS A 467 31.31 -5.06 -1.25
CA LYS A 467 32.23 -3.97 -1.58
C LYS A 467 32.13 -2.80 -0.61
N GLU A 468 30.90 -2.43 -0.26
CA GLU A 468 30.60 -1.25 0.53
C GLU A 468 29.61 -1.58 1.64
N VAL A 469 29.76 -0.89 2.77
CA VAL A 469 28.84 -0.94 3.90
C VAL A 469 28.36 0.47 4.22
N ILE A 470 27.05 0.64 4.26
CA ILE A 470 26.36 1.90 4.54
C ILE A 470 25.55 1.73 5.81
N THR A 471 25.74 2.65 6.74
CA THR A 471 25.21 2.63 8.12
C THR A 471 24.55 3.95 8.50
N SER A 472 24.65 4.95 7.63
CA SER A 472 24.06 6.27 7.78
C SER A 472 23.26 6.57 6.52
N PHE A 473 22.01 6.98 6.71
CA PHE A 473 21.07 7.29 5.65
C PHE A 473 20.53 8.69 5.86
N GLU A 474 20.39 9.46 4.78
CA GLU A 474 19.72 10.75 4.83
C GLU A 474 18.23 10.54 4.58
N ILE A 475 17.39 10.84 5.55
CA ILE A 475 15.94 10.74 5.36
C ILE A 475 15.47 12.03 4.71
N SER A 476 15.00 11.96 3.46
CA SER A 476 14.30 13.07 2.82
C SER A 476 13.05 13.40 3.65
N LEU A 477 13.10 14.48 4.41
CA LEU A 477 11.93 14.96 5.15
C LEU A 477 10.88 15.45 4.13
N PRO A 478 9.59 15.14 4.35
CA PRO A 478 8.52 15.69 3.52
C PRO A 478 8.59 17.20 3.52
N ILE A 479 8.46 17.81 2.34
CA ILE A 479 8.43 19.27 2.21
C ILE A 479 7.20 19.78 2.97
N GLN A 480 7.44 20.60 4.01
CA GLN A 480 6.38 21.34 4.68
C GLN A 480 5.93 22.48 3.78
N ASN A 481 4.73 22.33 3.20
CA ASN A 481 4.20 23.28 2.23
C ASN A 481 3.28 24.33 2.88
N ASN A 482 2.89 24.16 4.15
CA ASN A 482 2.00 25.06 4.92
C ASN A 482 0.76 25.52 4.13
N TYR A 483 0.29 24.67 3.21
CA TYR A 483 -0.83 24.95 2.32
C TYR A 483 -2.10 24.32 2.88
N TYR A 484 -3.16 25.12 2.99
CA TYR A 484 -4.47 24.71 3.48
C TYR A 484 -5.54 25.22 2.53
N PRO A 485 -6.15 24.36 1.68
CA PRO A 485 -7.22 24.79 0.79
C PRO A 485 -8.44 25.18 1.61
N CYS A 486 -9.00 26.37 1.34
CA CYS A 486 -10.18 26.87 2.05
C CYS A 486 -11.50 26.53 1.34
N ASN A 487 -11.46 26.15 0.07
CA ASN A 487 -12.61 25.75 -0.74
C ASN A 487 -12.16 24.93 -1.97
N LEU A 488 -13.11 24.50 -2.81
CA LEU A 488 -12.84 23.80 -4.08
C LEU A 488 -12.29 24.67 -5.22
N ASN A 489 -12.18 26.00 -5.04
CA ASN A 489 -11.61 26.92 -6.03
C ASN A 489 -10.07 26.91 -6.00
N ILE A 490 -9.51 25.71 -6.12
CA ILE A 490 -8.07 25.47 -6.27
C ILE A 490 -7.71 25.28 -7.74
N ALA A 491 -6.57 25.82 -8.16
CA ALA A 491 -6.07 25.75 -9.53
C ALA A 491 -4.77 24.94 -9.61
N PRO A 492 -4.54 24.17 -10.69
CA PRO A 492 -3.29 23.48 -10.91
C PRO A 492 -2.15 24.47 -11.21
N LYS A 493 -0.92 24.12 -10.84
CA LYS A 493 0.32 24.86 -11.13
C LYS A 493 0.61 24.95 -12.62
N ASN A 494 0.24 23.91 -13.38
CA ASN A 494 0.33 23.85 -14.84
C ASN A 494 -0.61 22.77 -15.41
N ILE A 495 -0.91 22.86 -16.70
CA ILE A 495 -1.79 21.92 -17.43
C ILE A 495 -0.99 20.65 -17.80
N ASN A 496 -1.67 19.50 -17.86
CA ASN A 496 -1.12 18.20 -18.26
C ASN A 496 -1.80 17.67 -19.53
N GLU A 497 -1.04 17.02 -20.41
CA GLU A 497 -1.51 16.33 -21.62
C GLU A 497 -2.59 15.28 -21.33
N GLU A 498 -2.44 14.45 -20.29
CA GLU A 498 -3.45 13.44 -19.96
C GLU A 498 -4.80 14.08 -19.66
N VAL A 499 -4.75 15.18 -18.90
CA VAL A 499 -5.96 15.91 -18.53
C VAL A 499 -6.61 16.51 -19.77
N ALA A 500 -5.83 17.05 -20.71
CA ALA A 500 -6.36 17.51 -22.00
C ALA A 500 -7.02 16.38 -22.81
N ILE A 501 -6.45 15.17 -22.82
CA ILE A 501 -7.02 14.00 -23.49
C ILE A 501 -8.34 13.58 -22.83
N VAL A 502 -8.37 13.45 -21.50
CA VAL A 502 -9.57 13.05 -20.76
C VAL A 502 -10.68 14.08 -20.90
N SER A 503 -10.36 15.38 -20.78
CA SER A 503 -11.32 16.47 -21.01
C SER A 503 -11.89 16.45 -22.44
N THR A 504 -11.05 16.18 -23.45
CA THR A 504 -11.49 16.06 -24.85
C THR A 504 -12.47 14.90 -25.01
N TYR A 505 -12.12 13.74 -24.45
CA TYR A 505 -12.96 12.56 -24.53
C TYR A 505 -14.32 12.77 -23.84
N LEU A 506 -14.31 13.29 -22.60
CA LEU A 506 -15.52 13.61 -21.84
C LEU A 506 -16.43 14.58 -22.60
N ASN A 507 -15.86 15.59 -23.27
CA ASN A 507 -16.63 16.53 -24.06
C ASN A 507 -17.32 15.85 -25.25
N GLN A 508 -16.59 15.01 -25.99
CA GLN A 508 -17.10 14.31 -27.17
C GLN A 508 -18.11 13.21 -26.83
N SER A 509 -17.89 12.45 -25.75
CA SER A 509 -18.69 11.27 -25.43
C SER A 509 -19.86 11.54 -24.47
N THR A 510 -19.60 12.32 -23.43
CA THR A 510 -20.43 12.33 -22.22
C THR A 510 -21.19 13.65 -22.06
N ILE A 511 -20.52 14.78 -22.29
CA ILE A 511 -21.09 16.12 -22.07
C ILE A 511 -21.85 16.61 -23.31
N LYS A 512 -21.41 16.22 -24.53
CA LYS A 512 -21.95 16.68 -25.82
C LYS A 512 -22.09 18.22 -25.89
N ALA A 513 -21.12 18.96 -25.33
CA ALA A 513 -21.20 20.41 -25.33
C ALA A 513 -21.02 20.93 -26.77
N GLY A 514 -21.81 21.93 -27.18
CA GLY A 514 -21.71 22.59 -28.49
C GLY A 514 -20.48 23.50 -28.64
N TRP A 515 -19.37 23.16 -27.98
CA TRP A 515 -18.18 23.99 -27.88
C TRP A 515 -17.15 23.58 -28.93
N ASN A 516 -16.61 24.55 -29.67
CA ASN A 516 -15.46 24.34 -30.55
C ASN A 516 -14.21 24.16 -29.68
N LEU A 517 -13.83 22.92 -29.37
CA LEU A 517 -12.52 22.60 -28.78
C LEU A 517 -11.43 23.08 -29.74
N CYS A 518 -10.75 24.16 -29.38
CA CYS A 518 -9.63 24.68 -30.13
C CYS A 518 -8.36 23.92 -29.69
N PHE A 519 -7.89 22.98 -30.50
CA PHE A 519 -6.59 22.35 -30.31
C PHE A 519 -5.52 23.42 -30.54
N THR A 520 -4.90 23.93 -29.48
CA THR A 520 -3.55 24.49 -29.60
C THR A 520 -2.60 23.31 -29.54
N SER A 521 -2.35 22.69 -30.69
CA SER A 521 -1.30 21.70 -30.82
C SER A 521 0.03 22.36 -30.47
N LEU A 522 0.56 22.07 -29.29
CA LEU A 522 1.97 22.30 -29.00
C LEU A 522 2.75 21.21 -29.75
N ILE A 523 2.87 21.39 -31.07
CA ILE A 523 3.92 20.75 -31.85
C ILE A 523 5.20 21.34 -31.28
N VAL A 524 5.80 20.64 -30.31
CA VAL A 524 7.23 20.77 -30.08
C VAL A 524 7.86 20.26 -31.36
N ALA A 525 8.17 21.20 -32.25
CA ALA A 525 9.08 20.97 -33.34
C ALA A 525 10.38 20.50 -32.69
N THR A 526 10.60 19.19 -32.68
CA THR A 526 11.96 18.68 -32.67
C THR A 526 12.60 19.29 -33.91
N ASN A 527 13.42 20.32 -33.72
CA ASN A 527 14.36 20.79 -34.72
C ASN A 527 15.26 19.60 -35.05
N ASN A 528 14.84 18.82 -36.03
CA ASN A 528 15.75 18.15 -36.93
C ASN A 528 16.34 19.24 -37.82
N ASP A 529 17.39 19.87 -37.33
CA ASP A 529 18.31 20.63 -38.17
C ASP A 529 19.75 20.33 -37.72
N LYS A 530 20.35 19.40 -38.48
CA LYS A 530 21.78 19.09 -38.68
C LYS A 530 22.55 18.31 -37.59
#